data_AF-G5IM53-F1
#
_entry.id   AF-G5IM53-F1
#
_cell.length_a   1.000
_cell.length_b   1.000
_cell.length_c   1.000
_cell.angle_alpha   90.00
_cell.angle_beta   90.00
_cell.angle_gamma   90.00
#
_symmetry.space_group_name_H-M   'P 1'
#
loop_
_entity.id
_entity.type
_entity.pdbx_description
1 polymer ?
#
loop_
_entity_poly.entity_id
_entity_poly.type
_entity_poly.pdbx_seq_one_letter_code
_entity_poly.pdbx_strand_id
1 'polypeptide(L)'
;MKRLFRVFGRDVLVLLFFGGVIIYTSFPNFVISLKPAVSFVDMLEGVKVEAGDRVAGNVQYCFDYFASQSSYTRYKDGSRSGDRKSGNYYLIPAGDEGFIGLKSREADTAALNKLTKESFEYLAGGAEPTTVIFMQGAVHPLEAELTGYYNEYLESLGFTEEEIKAMGAPLVIEYTSFRAAQVIFGIGIVLILLAIWILVRRYKRDLNGSGLPKAEDLPEL
;
A
#
# COMPACT_ATOMS: atom_id res chain seq x y z
N MET A 1 17.52 1.53 -38.58
CA MET A 1 16.54 2.44 -37.91
C MET A 1 15.14 2.40 -38.54
N LYS A 2 14.94 2.69 -39.84
CA LYS A 2 13.59 2.75 -40.47
C LYS A 2 12.73 1.47 -40.32
N ARG A 3 13.35 0.27 -40.28
CA ARG A 3 12.63 -1.00 -40.07
C ARG A 3 12.16 -1.22 -38.63
N LEU A 4 12.91 -0.75 -37.62
CA LEU A 4 12.52 -0.89 -36.21
C LEU A 4 11.25 -0.08 -35.89
N PHE A 5 11.14 1.13 -36.44
CA PHE A 5 9.95 1.99 -36.28
C PHE A 5 8.69 1.42 -36.94
N ARG A 6 8.84 0.55 -37.96
CA ARG A 6 7.71 -0.08 -38.65
C ARG A 6 7.08 -1.24 -37.86
N VAL A 7 7.81 -1.76 -36.87
CA VAL A 7 7.44 -2.90 -36.00
C VAL A 7 6.71 -2.43 -34.73
N PHE A 8 6.93 -1.16 -34.33
CA PHE A 8 6.22 -0.49 -33.24
C PHE A 8 4.78 -0.16 -33.63
N GLY A 9 3.90 -1.15 -33.49
CA GLY A 9 2.46 -0.93 -33.60
C GLY A 9 1.90 -0.28 -32.34
N ARG A 10 0.71 0.32 -32.49
CA ARG A 10 -0.04 0.94 -31.39
C ARG A 10 -0.23 0.01 -30.20
N ASP A 11 -0.45 -1.27 -30.46
CA ASP A 11 -0.61 -2.33 -29.46
C ASP A 11 0.64 -2.54 -28.58
N VAL A 12 1.84 -2.55 -29.19
CA VAL A 12 3.10 -2.67 -28.44
C VAL A 12 3.29 -1.45 -27.54
N LEU A 13 3.05 -0.25 -28.07
CA LEU A 13 3.19 0.99 -27.29
C LEU A 13 2.22 1.03 -26.11
N VAL A 14 0.97 0.58 -26.31
CA VAL A 14 -0.02 0.47 -25.24
C VAL A 14 0.45 -0.52 -24.17
N LEU A 15 0.92 -1.71 -24.54
CA LEU A 15 1.40 -2.70 -23.58
C LEU A 15 2.62 -2.20 -22.79
N LEU A 16 3.59 -1.57 -23.46
CA LEU A 16 4.76 -0.98 -22.80
C LEU A 16 4.36 0.15 -21.85
N PHE A 17 3.45 1.02 -22.26
CA PHE A 17 2.99 2.14 -21.44
C PHE A 17 2.27 1.65 -20.18
N PHE A 18 1.23 0.82 -20.33
CA PHE A 18 0.48 0.32 -19.18
C PHE A 18 1.31 -0.61 -18.30
N GLY A 19 2.14 -1.48 -18.90
CA GLY A 19 3.07 -2.31 -18.15
C GLY A 19 4.05 -1.46 -17.33
N GLY A 20 4.61 -0.42 -17.94
CA GLY A 20 5.52 0.52 -17.27
C GLY A 20 4.87 1.30 -16.14
N VAL A 21 3.66 1.83 -16.36
CA VAL A 21 2.89 2.55 -15.31
C VAL A 21 2.54 1.62 -14.15
N ILE A 22 2.09 0.39 -14.43
CA ILE A 22 1.78 -0.60 -13.39
C ILE A 22 3.03 -0.94 -12.57
N ILE A 23 4.15 -1.23 -13.24
CA ILE A 23 5.43 -1.50 -12.56
C ILE A 23 5.82 -0.30 -11.70
N TYR A 24 5.84 0.90 -12.27
CA TYR A 24 6.27 2.12 -11.57
C TYR A 24 5.45 2.38 -10.30
N THR A 25 4.12 2.30 -10.40
CA THR A 25 3.22 2.59 -9.27
C THR A 25 3.20 1.49 -8.21
N SER A 26 3.44 0.22 -8.58
CA SER A 26 3.48 -0.91 -7.63
C SER A 26 4.86 -1.20 -7.06
N PHE A 27 5.93 -0.65 -7.66
CA PHE A 27 7.31 -0.94 -7.30
C PHE A 27 7.64 -0.68 -5.82
N PRO A 28 7.25 0.45 -5.18
CA PRO A 28 7.56 0.68 -3.78
C PRO A 28 7.00 -0.41 -2.86
N ASN A 29 5.70 -0.72 -3.00
CA ASN A 29 5.03 -1.75 -2.20
C ASN A 29 5.55 -3.16 -2.52
N PHE A 30 6.00 -3.41 -3.76
CA PHE A 30 6.68 -4.65 -4.11
C PHE A 30 8.02 -4.79 -3.37
N VAL A 31 8.86 -3.75 -3.36
CA VAL A 31 10.14 -3.78 -2.65
C VAL A 31 9.93 -4.01 -1.15
N ILE A 32 8.98 -3.30 -0.53
CA ILE A 32 8.64 -3.48 0.88
C ILE A 32 8.10 -4.89 1.14
N SER A 33 7.35 -5.49 0.19
CA SER A 33 6.85 -6.86 0.34
C SER A 33 7.94 -7.92 0.47
N LEU A 34 9.15 -7.63 -0.02
CA LEU A 34 10.29 -8.55 0.04
C LEU A 34 11.10 -8.41 1.34
N LYS A 35 10.91 -7.32 2.09
CA LYS A 35 11.55 -7.14 3.40
C LYS A 35 10.98 -8.16 4.41
N PRO A 36 11.78 -8.58 5.40
CA PRO A 36 11.26 -9.32 6.55
C PRO A 36 10.22 -8.46 7.28
N ALA A 37 9.19 -9.11 7.81
CA ALA A 37 8.16 -8.41 8.57
C ALA A 37 8.58 -8.29 10.03
N VAL A 38 8.50 -7.08 10.59
CA VAL A 38 8.53 -6.84 12.03
C VAL A 38 7.13 -7.13 12.57
N SER A 39 7.01 -7.93 13.63
CA SER A 39 5.71 -8.18 14.25
C SER A 39 5.34 -7.08 15.24
N PHE A 40 4.05 -6.96 15.58
CA PHE A 40 3.62 -6.04 16.63
C PHE A 40 4.17 -6.41 18.01
N VAL A 41 4.51 -7.68 18.24
CA VAL A 41 5.17 -8.12 19.47
C VAL A 41 6.61 -7.60 19.49
N ASP A 42 7.37 -7.84 18.43
CA ASP A 42 8.76 -7.36 18.33
C ASP A 42 8.84 -5.83 18.50
N MET A 43 7.88 -5.11 17.89
CA MET A 43 7.80 -3.66 17.99
C MET A 43 7.49 -3.19 19.42
N LEU A 44 6.64 -3.92 20.16
CA LEU A 44 6.39 -3.67 21.57
C LEU A 44 7.62 -3.99 22.45
N GLU A 45 8.41 -4.98 22.06
CA GLU A 45 9.67 -5.38 22.70
C GLU A 45 10.85 -4.43 22.38
N GLY A 46 10.62 -3.37 21.59
CA GLY A 46 11.60 -2.33 21.30
C GLY A 46 12.35 -2.49 19.97
N VAL A 47 11.91 -3.40 19.09
CA VAL A 47 12.43 -3.44 17.72
C VAL A 47 11.93 -2.20 16.96
N LYS A 48 12.90 -1.35 16.61
CA LYS A 48 12.67 -0.10 15.88
C LYS A 48 12.08 -0.33 14.50
N VAL A 49 11.18 0.54 14.09
CA VAL A 49 10.54 0.52 12.77
C VAL A 49 10.76 1.85 12.05
N GLU A 50 11.21 1.78 10.81
CA GLU A 50 11.48 2.97 9.99
C GLU A 50 10.54 3.05 8.78
N ALA A 51 10.47 4.24 8.18
CA ALA A 51 9.74 4.43 6.93
C ALA A 51 10.22 3.48 5.83
N GLY A 52 9.28 2.77 5.21
CA GLY A 52 9.53 1.75 4.21
C GLY A 52 9.74 0.35 4.78
N ASP A 53 9.57 0.13 6.09
CA ASP A 53 9.56 -1.21 6.67
C ASP A 53 8.20 -1.90 6.53
N ARG A 54 8.24 -3.21 6.69
CA ARG A 54 7.08 -4.09 6.62
C ARG A 54 6.71 -4.50 8.03
N VAL A 55 5.47 -4.22 8.43
CA VAL A 55 4.91 -4.71 9.68
C VAL A 55 3.81 -5.72 9.37
N ALA A 56 3.82 -6.86 10.06
CA ALA A 56 2.75 -7.86 9.95
C ALA A 56 2.64 -8.72 11.22
N GLY A 57 1.42 -8.92 11.70
CA GLY A 57 1.17 -9.75 12.87
C GLY A 57 -0.17 -9.43 13.53
N ASN A 58 -0.41 -10.05 14.68
CA ASN A 58 -1.57 -9.71 15.50
C ASN A 58 -1.26 -8.45 16.31
N VAL A 59 -2.16 -7.46 16.26
CA VAL A 59 -2.05 -6.27 17.10
C VAL A 59 -2.26 -6.67 18.56
N GLN A 60 -1.30 -6.33 19.44
CA GLN A 60 -1.33 -6.71 20.85
C GLN A 60 -2.19 -5.76 21.68
N TYR A 61 -1.94 -4.47 21.53
CA TYR A 61 -2.62 -3.41 22.24
C TYR A 61 -2.95 -2.29 21.26
N CYS A 62 -4.07 -1.62 21.50
CA CYS A 62 -4.53 -0.52 20.68
C CYS A 62 -5.10 0.56 21.61
N PHE A 63 -4.73 1.81 21.39
CA PHE A 63 -5.37 2.96 22.02
C PHE A 63 -6.47 3.47 21.09
N ASP A 64 -7.14 4.57 21.47
CA ASP A 64 -8.22 5.12 20.66
C ASP A 64 -7.68 5.71 19.35
N TYR A 65 -8.59 6.02 18.43
CA TYR A 65 -8.23 6.67 17.19
C TYR A 65 -8.07 8.18 17.37
N PHE A 66 -6.97 8.73 16.84
CA PHE A 66 -6.73 10.17 16.85
C PHE A 66 -7.34 10.86 15.61
N ALA A 67 -7.60 10.11 14.54
CA ALA A 67 -8.23 10.63 13.33
C ALA A 67 -9.15 9.58 12.65
N SER A 68 -10.19 10.07 11.96
CA SER A 68 -11.08 9.25 11.14
C SER A 68 -11.07 9.76 9.70
N GLN A 69 -10.99 8.84 8.74
CA GLN A 69 -10.98 9.17 7.32
C GLN A 69 -12.33 8.83 6.69
N SER A 70 -12.88 9.78 5.94
CA SER A 70 -14.09 9.58 5.15
C SER A 70 -13.92 10.15 3.74
N SER A 71 -14.64 9.58 2.79
CA SER A 71 -14.63 9.96 1.39
C SER A 71 -16.04 10.30 0.93
N TYR A 72 -16.17 11.30 0.07
CA TYR A 72 -17.45 11.66 -0.55
C TYR A 72 -17.25 11.98 -2.02
N THR A 73 -18.29 11.80 -2.82
CA THR A 73 -18.31 12.19 -4.23
C THR A 73 -18.99 13.55 -4.36
N ARG A 74 -18.31 14.53 -4.96
CA ARG A 74 -18.91 15.80 -5.35
C ARG A 74 -19.35 15.71 -6.81
N TYR A 75 -20.63 15.91 -7.06
CA TYR A 75 -21.20 15.87 -8.40
C TYR A 75 -21.02 17.22 -9.11
N LYS A 76 -21.13 17.22 -10.44
CA LYS A 76 -20.93 18.42 -11.28
C LYS A 76 -21.97 19.53 -11.02
N ASP A 77 -23.11 19.16 -10.45
CA ASP A 77 -24.20 20.06 -10.05
C ASP A 77 -23.98 20.71 -8.67
N GLY A 78 -22.86 20.44 -8.01
CA GLY A 78 -22.54 20.95 -6.68
C GLY A 78 -23.12 20.13 -5.52
N SER A 79 -23.95 19.11 -5.80
CA SER A 79 -24.43 18.20 -4.78
C SER A 79 -23.33 17.23 -4.31
N ARG A 80 -23.49 16.68 -3.11
CA ARG A 80 -22.51 15.79 -2.47
C ARG A 80 -23.18 14.47 -2.09
N SER A 81 -22.51 13.35 -2.34
CA SER A 81 -22.93 12.06 -1.79
C SER A 81 -22.74 12.04 -0.27
N GLY A 82 -23.44 11.14 0.42
CA GLY A 82 -23.14 10.86 1.83
C GLY A 82 -21.68 10.45 2.03
N ASP A 83 -21.16 10.72 3.22
CA ASP A 83 -19.79 10.38 3.60
C ASP A 83 -19.64 8.86 3.76
N ARG A 84 -18.62 8.30 3.12
CA ARG A 84 -18.23 6.90 3.23
C ARG A 84 -16.95 6.80 4.03
N LYS A 85 -17.05 6.24 5.25
CA LYS A 85 -15.89 5.96 6.11
C LYS A 85 -14.92 5.01 5.40
N SER A 86 -13.64 5.37 5.38
CA SER A 86 -12.56 4.58 4.80
C SER A 86 -11.69 3.88 5.85
N GLY A 87 -11.81 4.29 7.11
CA GLY A 87 -11.14 3.70 8.27
C GLY A 87 -10.71 4.78 9.26
N ASN A 88 -10.09 4.34 10.35
CA ASN A 88 -9.57 5.20 11.40
C ASN A 88 -8.05 5.03 11.57
N TYR A 89 -7.41 6.05 12.13
CA TYR A 89 -6.01 6.06 12.54
C TYR A 89 -5.93 5.82 14.05
N TYR A 90 -5.55 4.61 14.42
CA TYR A 90 -5.39 4.20 15.82
C TYR A 90 -3.96 4.44 16.30
N LEU A 91 -3.79 4.59 17.61
CA LEU A 91 -2.48 4.69 18.23
C LEU A 91 -2.04 3.31 18.78
N ILE A 92 -0.87 2.82 18.36
CA ILE A 92 -0.33 1.51 18.76
C ILE A 92 0.97 1.74 19.54
N PRO A 93 1.16 1.12 20.72
CA PRO A 93 2.42 1.23 21.45
C PRO A 93 3.55 0.50 20.71
N ALA A 94 4.72 1.13 20.67
CA ALA A 94 5.92 0.67 19.97
C ALA A 94 7.14 0.60 20.92
N GLY A 95 6.92 0.10 22.14
CA GLY A 95 7.97 -0.06 23.14
C GLY A 95 8.71 1.25 23.42
N ASP A 96 10.03 1.22 23.24
CA ASP A 96 10.93 2.37 23.47
C ASP A 96 10.72 3.52 22.47
N GLU A 97 10.05 3.30 21.33
CA GLU A 97 9.72 4.35 20.35
C GLU A 97 8.43 5.10 20.69
N GLY A 98 7.79 4.76 21.80
CA GLY A 98 6.54 5.37 22.25
C GLY A 98 5.36 4.81 21.48
N PHE A 99 4.92 5.50 20.42
CA PHE A 99 3.72 5.14 19.68
C PHE A 99 3.88 5.28 18.17
N ILE A 100 3.11 4.47 17.45
CA ILE A 100 2.98 4.51 15.99
C ILE A 100 1.51 4.53 15.60
N GLY A 101 1.18 5.27 14.55
CA GLY A 101 -0.16 5.24 13.98
C GLY A 101 -0.45 3.91 13.28
N LEU A 102 -1.70 3.45 13.30
CA LEU A 102 -2.18 2.33 12.49
C LEU A 102 -3.42 2.78 11.70
N LYS A 103 -3.25 2.89 10.38
CA LYS A 103 -4.37 3.17 9.48
C LYS A 103 -5.10 1.87 9.16
N SER A 104 -6.30 1.76 9.70
CA SER A 104 -7.20 0.61 9.50
C SER A 104 -8.01 0.70 8.20
N ARG A 105 -8.63 -0.41 7.82
CA ARG A 105 -9.77 -0.40 6.89
C ARG A 105 -11.05 -0.27 7.71
N GLU A 106 -12.10 0.28 7.10
CA GLU A 106 -13.44 0.32 7.74
C GLU A 106 -13.93 -1.06 8.20
N ALA A 107 -13.56 -2.14 7.50
CA ALA A 107 -13.90 -3.51 7.88
C ALA A 107 -13.27 -3.98 9.21
N ASP A 108 -12.16 -3.35 9.62
CA ASP A 108 -11.37 -3.74 10.79
C ASP A 108 -11.67 -2.85 12.02
N THR A 109 -12.37 -1.72 11.84
CA THR A 109 -12.60 -0.73 12.91
C THR A 109 -13.38 -1.30 14.08
N ALA A 110 -14.35 -2.19 13.84
CA ALA A 110 -15.12 -2.83 14.91
C ALA A 110 -14.24 -3.70 15.82
N ALA A 111 -13.30 -4.44 15.24
CA ALA A 111 -12.37 -5.27 15.98
C ALA A 111 -11.33 -4.41 16.71
N LEU A 112 -10.80 -3.36 16.07
CA LEU A 112 -9.87 -2.42 16.71
C LEU A 112 -10.52 -1.65 17.86
N ASN A 113 -11.75 -1.16 17.70
CA ASN A 113 -12.49 -0.51 18.80
C ASN A 113 -12.73 -1.46 19.97
N LYS A 114 -12.94 -2.76 19.72
CA LYS A 114 -13.05 -3.77 20.77
C LYS A 114 -11.70 -3.97 21.47
N LEU A 115 -10.63 -4.09 20.70
CA LEU A 115 -9.26 -4.19 21.23
C LEU A 115 -8.87 -2.95 22.04
N THR A 116 -9.30 -1.75 21.64
CA THR A 116 -9.09 -0.51 22.39
C THR A 116 -9.72 -0.58 23.77
N LYS A 117 -10.98 -1.02 23.86
CA LYS A 117 -11.66 -1.17 25.16
C LYS A 117 -10.95 -2.16 26.06
N GLU A 118 -10.60 -3.34 25.52
CA GLU A 118 -9.85 -4.36 26.24
C GLU A 118 -8.48 -3.86 26.71
N SER A 119 -7.79 -3.06 25.88
CA SER A 119 -6.49 -2.48 26.22
C SER A 119 -6.61 -1.49 27.39
N PHE A 120 -7.63 -0.62 27.39
CA PHE A 120 -7.88 0.29 28.51
C PHE A 120 -8.32 -0.46 29.78
N GLU A 121 -9.13 -1.51 29.65
CA GLU A 121 -9.51 -2.37 30.78
C GLU A 121 -8.27 -3.03 31.40
N TYR A 122 -7.36 -3.56 30.57
CA TYR A 122 -6.10 -4.14 31.03
C TYR A 122 -5.23 -3.11 31.76
N LEU A 123 -5.08 -1.90 31.22
CA LEU A 123 -4.34 -0.80 31.87
C LEU A 123 -4.94 -0.40 33.22
N ALA A 124 -6.26 -0.57 33.40
CA ALA A 124 -6.95 -0.34 34.66
C ALA A 124 -6.82 -1.52 35.66
N GLY A 125 -6.01 -2.54 35.35
CA GLY A 125 -5.82 -3.73 36.18
C GLY A 125 -6.79 -4.88 35.87
N GLY A 126 -7.46 -4.82 34.72
CA GLY A 126 -8.36 -5.85 34.22
C GLY A 126 -7.66 -7.06 33.58
N ALA A 127 -8.43 -7.85 32.84
CA ALA A 127 -7.92 -9.02 32.12
C ALA A 127 -7.14 -8.62 30.86
N GLU A 128 -6.22 -9.49 30.42
CA GLU A 128 -5.47 -9.30 29.19
C GLU A 128 -6.40 -9.29 27.95
N PRO A 129 -6.14 -8.46 26.93
CA PRO A 129 -6.95 -8.43 25.71
C PRO A 129 -7.03 -9.79 25.01
N THR A 130 -8.22 -10.11 24.51
CA THR A 130 -8.50 -11.42 23.86
C THR A 130 -8.81 -11.27 22.38
N THR A 131 -9.05 -10.04 21.91
CA THR A 131 -9.37 -9.77 20.51
C THR A 131 -8.14 -9.98 19.63
N VAL A 132 -8.19 -11.03 18.80
CA VAL A 132 -7.14 -11.31 17.82
C VAL A 132 -7.46 -10.63 16.50
N ILE A 133 -6.62 -9.68 16.10
CA ILE A 133 -6.72 -9.02 14.80
C ILE A 133 -5.37 -9.02 14.08
N PHE A 134 -5.32 -9.70 12.94
CA PHE A 134 -4.13 -9.71 12.09
C PHE A 134 -4.12 -8.47 11.19
N MET A 135 -3.06 -7.69 11.27
CA MET A 135 -2.83 -6.52 10.43
C MET A 135 -1.48 -6.67 9.70
N GLN A 136 -1.43 -6.14 8.48
CA GLN A 136 -0.18 -6.02 7.73
C GLN A 136 -0.16 -4.67 7.00
N GLY A 137 1.00 -4.03 6.96
CA GLY A 137 1.14 -2.72 6.38
C GLY A 137 2.57 -2.30 6.14
N ALA A 138 2.71 -1.27 5.32
CA ALA A 138 3.98 -0.58 5.10
C ALA A 138 4.04 0.62 6.04
N VAL A 139 5.22 0.89 6.58
CA VAL A 139 5.46 2.03 7.46
C VAL A 139 5.73 3.26 6.61
N HIS A 140 5.04 4.36 6.89
CA HIS A 140 5.20 5.64 6.23
C HIS A 140 5.34 6.77 7.25
N PRO A 141 6.00 7.88 6.91
CA PRO A 141 5.89 9.10 7.69
C PRO A 141 4.42 9.52 7.74
N LEU A 142 3.94 9.91 8.93
CA LEU A 142 2.60 10.46 9.09
C LEU A 142 2.50 11.78 8.31
N GLU A 143 1.40 11.96 7.59
CA GLU A 143 1.16 13.20 6.85
C GLU A 143 1.12 14.40 7.80
N ALA A 144 1.65 15.55 7.35
CA ALA A 144 1.74 16.75 8.20
C ALA A 144 0.38 17.21 8.75
N GLU A 145 -0.69 17.01 7.99
CA GLU A 145 -2.06 17.32 8.42
C GLU A 145 -2.55 16.41 9.56
N LEU A 146 -2.08 15.16 9.60
CA LEU A 146 -2.44 14.17 10.63
C LEU A 146 -1.56 14.28 11.88
N THR A 147 -0.35 14.82 11.75
CA THR A 147 0.58 15.03 12.87
C THR A 147 -0.01 15.91 13.97
N GLY A 148 -0.82 16.92 13.62
CA GLY A 148 -1.51 17.75 14.61
C GLY A 148 -2.43 16.93 15.51
N TYR A 149 -3.33 16.15 14.92
CA TYR A 149 -4.24 15.26 15.66
C TYR A 149 -3.51 14.20 16.48
N TYR A 150 -2.40 13.67 15.95
CA TYR A 150 -1.56 12.71 16.65
C TYR A 150 -0.95 13.31 17.93
N ASN A 151 -0.37 14.51 17.83
CA ASN A 151 0.22 15.20 18.97
C ASN A 151 -0.84 15.60 20.00
N GLU A 152 -1.97 16.17 19.56
CA GLU A 152 -3.09 16.52 20.44
C GLU A 152 -3.61 15.30 21.22
N TYR A 153 -3.66 14.14 20.57
CA TYR A 153 -4.07 12.91 21.24
C TYR A 153 -3.06 12.45 22.28
N LEU A 154 -1.75 12.48 21.98
CA LEU A 154 -0.70 12.18 22.97
C LEU A 154 -0.71 13.15 24.15
N GLU A 155 -0.91 14.45 23.90
CA GLU A 155 -1.07 15.46 24.95
C GLU A 155 -2.27 15.16 25.84
N SER A 156 -3.38 14.69 25.25
CA SER A 156 -4.57 14.27 26.00
C SER A 156 -4.33 13.04 26.89
N LEU A 157 -3.35 12.19 26.53
CA LEU A 157 -2.88 11.06 27.35
C LEU A 157 -1.89 11.49 28.44
N GLY A 158 -1.49 12.76 28.46
CA GLY A 158 -0.61 13.36 29.48
C GLY A 158 0.86 13.48 29.05
N PHE A 159 1.20 13.23 27.79
CA PHE A 159 2.56 13.44 27.28
C PHE A 159 2.84 14.94 27.07
N THR A 160 4.06 15.35 27.39
CA THR A 160 4.55 16.70 27.13
C THR A 160 5.04 16.85 25.69
N GLU A 161 5.05 18.08 25.16
CA GLU A 161 5.63 18.35 23.84
C GLU A 161 7.09 17.87 23.69
N GLU A 162 7.86 17.91 24.78
CA GLU A 162 9.26 17.47 24.78
C GLU A 162 9.37 15.95 24.64
N GLU A 163 8.52 15.19 25.34
CA GLU A 163 8.44 13.73 25.21
C GLU A 163 7.99 13.34 23.81
N ILE A 164 6.97 14.02 23.26
CA ILE A 164 6.49 13.77 21.90
C ILE A 164 7.59 14.06 20.87
N LYS A 165 8.35 15.15 21.02
CA LYS A 165 9.50 15.46 20.15
C LYS A 165 10.62 14.41 20.29
N ALA A 166 10.82 13.86 21.49
CA ALA A 166 11.82 12.83 21.73
C ALA A 166 11.47 11.48 21.07
N MET A 167 10.18 11.19 20.84
CA MET A 167 9.72 10.02 20.08
C MET A 167 10.11 10.09 18.59
N GLY A 168 10.48 11.28 18.09
CA GLY A 168 10.91 11.47 16.71
C GLY A 168 9.76 11.80 15.76
N ALA A 169 10.00 11.60 14.45
CA ALA A 169 8.98 11.88 13.44
C ALA A 169 7.86 10.83 13.51
N PRO A 170 6.59 11.22 13.64
CA PRO A 170 5.49 10.27 13.76
C PRO A 170 5.39 9.40 12.51
N LEU A 171 5.25 8.09 12.73
CA LEU A 171 5.10 7.09 11.69
C LEU A 171 3.68 6.52 11.72
N VAL A 172 3.26 5.96 10.58
CA VAL A 172 1.99 5.26 10.42
C VAL A 172 2.18 3.97 9.65
N ILE A 173 1.58 2.90 10.15
CA ILE A 173 1.43 1.63 9.45
C ILE A 173 0.18 1.73 8.58
N GLU A 174 0.36 1.83 7.26
CA GLU A 174 -0.76 1.81 6.33
C GLU A 174 -1.06 0.40 5.86
N TYR A 175 -2.31 -0.04 6.06
CA TYR A 175 -2.75 -1.34 5.60
C TYR A 175 -2.41 -1.55 4.12
N THR A 176 -1.56 -2.54 3.85
CA THR A 176 -1.06 -2.84 2.51
C THR A 176 -1.16 -4.33 2.25
N SER A 177 -1.87 -4.70 1.18
CA SER A 177 -1.87 -6.09 0.71
C SER A 177 -0.62 -6.36 -0.10
N PHE A 178 0.43 -6.83 0.57
CA PHE A 178 1.71 -7.18 -0.07
C PHE A 178 1.56 -8.23 -1.15
N ARG A 179 0.64 -9.20 -0.97
CA ARG A 179 0.33 -10.19 -2.00
C ARG A 179 -0.27 -9.55 -3.25
N ALA A 180 -1.17 -8.58 -3.07
CA ALA A 180 -1.72 -7.83 -4.21
C ALA A 180 -0.63 -7.00 -4.89
N ALA A 181 0.26 -6.34 -4.14
CA ALA A 181 1.39 -5.60 -4.69
C ALA A 181 2.29 -6.48 -5.57
N GLN A 182 2.65 -7.68 -5.08
CA GLN A 182 3.42 -8.67 -5.84
C GLN A 182 2.72 -9.12 -7.13
N VAL A 183 1.42 -9.40 -7.05
CA VAL A 183 0.63 -9.84 -8.22
C VAL A 183 0.54 -8.73 -9.26
N ILE A 184 0.23 -7.50 -8.84
CA ILE A 184 0.12 -6.33 -9.72
C ILE A 184 1.47 -6.05 -10.40
N PHE A 185 2.56 -6.09 -9.64
CA PHE A 185 3.91 -5.96 -10.18
C PHE A 185 4.22 -7.05 -11.23
N GLY A 186 3.87 -8.31 -10.91
CA GLY A 186 4.01 -9.43 -11.84
C GLY A 186 3.19 -9.26 -13.13
N ILE A 187 1.96 -8.76 -13.04
CA ILE A 187 1.13 -8.42 -14.21
C ILE A 187 1.85 -7.38 -15.09
N GLY A 188 2.43 -6.35 -14.48
CA GLY A 188 3.23 -5.35 -15.18
C GLY A 188 4.38 -5.97 -15.98
N ILE A 189 5.14 -6.87 -15.37
CA ILE A 189 6.23 -7.61 -16.05
C ILE A 189 5.69 -8.44 -17.22
N VAL A 190 4.59 -9.17 -17.05
CA VAL A 190 3.99 -9.99 -18.12
C VAL A 190 3.59 -9.13 -19.31
N LEU A 191 3.05 -7.93 -19.10
CA LEU A 191 2.72 -7.01 -20.19
C LEU A 191 3.96 -6.55 -20.96
N ILE A 192 5.06 -6.23 -20.27
CA ILE A 192 6.33 -5.87 -20.91
C ILE A 192 6.88 -7.05 -21.71
N LEU A 193 6.89 -8.26 -21.15
CA LEU A 193 7.36 -9.46 -21.84
C LEU A 193 6.51 -9.77 -23.07
N LEU A 194 5.19 -9.60 -23.00
CA LEU A 194 4.29 -9.76 -24.13
C LEU A 194 4.58 -8.72 -25.23
N ALA A 195 4.82 -7.47 -24.86
CA ALA A 195 5.19 -6.42 -25.80
C ALA A 195 6.51 -6.74 -26.53
N ILE A 196 7.53 -7.18 -25.78
CA ILE A 196 8.82 -7.62 -26.33
C ILE A 196 8.62 -8.83 -27.26
N TRP A 197 7.82 -9.81 -26.87
CA TRP A 197 7.54 -10.97 -27.69
C TRP A 197 6.85 -10.60 -29.02
N ILE A 198 5.87 -9.70 -29.00
CA ILE A 198 5.22 -9.19 -30.22
C ILE A 198 6.22 -8.47 -31.11
N LEU A 199 7.09 -7.62 -30.53
CA LEU A 199 8.15 -6.93 -31.26
C LEU A 199 9.09 -7.91 -31.95
N VAL A 200 9.60 -8.91 -31.23
CA VAL A 200 10.48 -9.95 -31.78
C VAL A 200 9.80 -10.73 -32.89
N ARG A 201 8.52 -11.11 -32.71
CA ARG A 201 7.76 -11.84 -33.73
C ARG A 201 7.55 -11.01 -34.98
N ARG A 202 7.20 -9.74 -34.86
CA ARG A 202 7.04 -8.82 -36.01
C ARG A 202 8.36 -8.56 -36.72
N TYR A 203 9.43 -8.37 -35.97
CA TYR A 203 10.78 -8.20 -36.55
C TYR A 203 11.22 -9.44 -37.35
N LYS A 204 11.00 -10.65 -36.80
CA LYS A 204 11.26 -11.91 -37.53
C LYS A 204 10.41 -12.06 -38.80
N ARG A 205 9.14 -11.64 -38.78
CA ARG A 205 8.26 -11.65 -39.97
C ARG A 205 8.70 -10.64 -41.04
N ASP A 206 9.19 -9.47 -40.63
CA ASP A 206 9.72 -8.46 -41.56
C ASP A 206 11.04 -8.91 -42.21
N LEU A 207 11.86 -9.70 -41.49
CA LEU A 207 13.11 -10.27 -42.00
C LEU A 207 12.90 -11.50 -42.91
N ASN A 208 12.08 -12.46 -42.48
CA ASN A 208 11.95 -13.77 -43.14
C ASN A 208 10.78 -13.83 -44.15
N GLY A 209 10.01 -12.75 -44.29
CA GLY A 209 8.72 -12.76 -44.98
C GLY A 209 7.64 -13.44 -44.14
N SER A 210 6.38 -13.24 -44.52
CA SER A 210 5.22 -13.79 -43.79
C SER A 210 5.11 -15.32 -43.89
N GLY A 211 5.88 -15.96 -44.79
CA GLY A 211 5.73 -17.37 -45.17
C GLY A 211 4.42 -17.67 -45.90
N LEU A 212 3.62 -16.65 -46.20
CA LEU A 212 2.39 -16.76 -46.97
C LEU A 212 2.69 -16.37 -48.42
N PRO A 213 2.13 -17.09 -49.41
CA PRO A 213 2.25 -16.69 -50.81
C PRO A 213 1.77 -15.25 -50.97
N LYS A 214 2.59 -14.42 -51.60
CA LYS A 214 2.22 -13.05 -51.93
C LYS A 214 1.19 -13.08 -53.06
N ALA A 215 0.44 -12.00 -53.21
CA ALA A 215 -0.45 -11.85 -54.37
C ALA A 215 0.32 -11.95 -55.71
N GLU A 216 1.63 -11.67 -55.68
CA GLU A 216 2.60 -11.82 -56.78
C GLU A 216 2.92 -13.29 -57.12
N ASP A 217 2.67 -14.23 -56.20
CA ASP A 217 2.91 -15.67 -56.38
C ASP A 217 1.65 -16.42 -56.88
N LEU A 218 0.53 -15.71 -57.07
CA LEU A 218 -0.67 -16.27 -57.65
C LEU A 218 -0.52 -16.31 -59.18
N PRO A 219 -0.88 -17.43 -59.84
CA PRO A 219 -0.85 -17.48 -61.30
C PRO A 219 -1.75 -16.38 -61.86
N GLU A 220 -1.23 -15.62 -62.83
CA GLU A 220 -2.03 -14.64 -63.58
C GLU A 220 -3.20 -15.38 -64.23
N LEU A 221 -4.43 -14.93 -63.92
CA LEU A 221 -5.69 -15.43 -64.47
C LEU A 221 -5.95 -14.85 -65.87
#